data_AF-A0A7C6S6L8-F1
#
_entry.id   AF-A0A7C6S6L8-F1
#
_cell.length_a   1.000
_cell.length_b   1.000
_cell.length_c   1.000
_cell.angle_alpha   90.00
_cell.angle_beta   90.00
_cell.angle_gamma   90.00
#
_symmetry.space_group_name_H-M   'P 1'
#
loop_
_entity.id
_entity.type
_entity.pdbx_description
1 polymer ?
#
loop_
_entity_poly.entity_id
_entity_poly.type
_entity_poly.pdbx_seq_one_letter_code
_entity_poly.pdbx_strand_id
1 'polypeptide(L)'
;MTFDPVKYQQKYVKYDPLVEVAENFDFSKLKSAESLFSGCERLQCIPKYDTSHIESMNQMFRGCYSLRYLPLLNTSKVKDISGMFINCYNLYRIPEFDFSSVRHMSKAFQGCEDIESIEGLSLNNVEDMQGTFEGCVSLKRIKDLDTTNVTIINRAFSECYNLQELPRLNLQNAINLNMTFNECRSLKEIKIENLGKVSWMTETFYRCSSLESLPILDLKSCTGLDRPFNYCKNLRKIHLKNCSKILYPFEIKFCESLRELILEGLTTGFDISDIKLLEVNYTQLFKSLGRFNPSNASHRYFIFIHRSMENKLDTSIAKSKGYKVIYR
;
A
#
# COMPACT_ATOMS: atom_id res chain seq x y z
N MET A 1 18.90 15.96 36.44
CA MET A 1 18.37 17.03 35.57
C MET A 1 17.56 16.37 34.49
N THR A 2 16.26 16.65 34.43
CA THR A 2 15.35 16.15 33.39
C THR A 2 15.74 16.77 32.04
N PHE A 3 15.99 15.93 31.04
CA PHE A 3 16.37 16.33 29.69
C PHE A 3 15.14 16.87 28.95
N ASP A 4 15.29 18.03 28.29
CA ASP A 4 14.27 18.68 27.47
C ASP A 4 14.73 18.63 25.99
N PRO A 5 14.18 17.71 25.18
CA PRO A 5 14.57 17.53 23.78
C PRO A 5 14.37 18.77 22.92
N VAL A 6 13.38 19.62 23.27
CA VAL A 6 13.03 20.83 22.51
C VAL A 6 14.09 21.91 22.69
N LYS A 7 14.66 22.04 23.90
CA LYS A 7 15.78 22.97 24.15
C LYS A 7 17.08 22.55 23.48
N TYR A 8 17.31 21.26 23.29
CA TYR A 8 18.49 20.77 22.57
C TYR A 8 18.39 21.12 21.07
N GLN A 9 17.21 20.94 20.46
CA GLN A 9 16.94 21.30 19.07
C GLN A 9 17.13 22.81 18.80
N GLN A 10 16.71 23.70 19.69
CA GLN A 10 16.81 25.15 19.45
C GLN A 10 18.22 25.74 19.53
N LYS A 11 19.14 25.10 20.26
CA LYS A 11 20.48 25.66 20.53
C LYS A 11 21.53 25.31 19.47
N TYR A 12 21.34 24.20 18.74
CA TYR A 12 22.38 23.63 17.88
C TYR A 12 22.02 23.56 16.38
N VAL A 13 20.83 23.99 15.97
CA VAL A 13 20.42 24.04 14.54
C VAL A 13 21.11 25.17 13.75
N LYS A 14 21.74 26.16 14.42
CA LYS A 14 22.32 27.34 13.76
C LYS A 14 23.81 27.25 13.43
N TYR A 15 24.52 26.23 13.90
CA TYR A 15 25.95 26.04 13.64
C TYR A 15 26.20 24.58 13.24
N ASP A 16 26.95 24.41 12.16
CA ASP A 16 27.46 23.14 11.65
C ASP A 16 28.46 22.54 12.67
N PRO A 17 28.07 21.49 13.43
CA PRO A 17 28.85 20.23 13.45
C PRO A 17 27.99 19.00 13.87
N LEU A 18 27.48 18.20 12.95
CA LEU A 18 26.83 16.91 13.30
C LEU A 18 27.77 15.69 13.22
N VAL A 19 29.00 15.87 12.73
CA VAL A 19 30.04 14.82 12.84
C VAL A 19 30.56 14.73 14.28
N GLU A 20 30.65 15.84 15.02
CA GLU A 20 31.31 15.89 16.33
C GLU A 20 30.37 15.61 17.53
N VAL A 21 29.06 15.87 17.40
CA VAL A 21 28.09 15.70 18.52
C VAL A 21 27.66 14.25 18.71
N ALA A 22 27.66 13.42 17.66
CA ALA A 22 27.24 12.03 17.76
C ALA A 22 28.27 11.18 18.55
N GLU A 23 29.57 11.40 18.39
CA GLU A 23 30.60 10.51 18.97
C GLU A 23 30.58 10.44 20.51
N ASN A 24 30.02 11.44 21.21
CA ASN A 24 30.06 11.52 22.68
C ASN A 24 28.69 11.39 23.37
N PHE A 25 27.65 10.94 22.66
CA PHE A 25 26.32 10.76 23.25
C PHE A 25 26.19 9.40 23.97
N ASP A 26 25.87 9.43 25.27
CA ASP A 26 25.69 8.22 26.10
C ASP A 26 24.26 7.66 25.99
N PHE A 27 24.11 6.55 25.26
CA PHE A 27 22.82 5.84 25.10
C PHE A 27 22.41 5.02 26.33
N SER A 28 23.31 4.75 27.28
CA SER A 28 23.07 3.79 28.37
C SER A 28 21.93 4.18 29.32
N LYS A 29 21.59 5.48 29.36
CA LYS A 29 20.51 6.02 30.20
C LYS A 29 19.20 6.22 29.47
N LEU A 30 19.17 6.01 28.15
CA LEU A 30 17.96 6.15 27.36
C LEU A 30 17.11 4.88 27.49
N LYS A 31 15.82 5.08 27.75
CA LYS A 31 14.79 4.05 27.54
C LYS A 31 14.21 4.12 26.13
N SER A 32 14.23 5.31 25.53
CA SER A 32 13.65 5.64 24.24
C SER A 32 14.60 6.56 23.49
N ALA A 33 14.75 6.33 22.18
CA ALA A 33 15.53 7.15 21.25
C ALA A 33 14.61 7.92 20.28
N GLU A 34 13.37 8.18 20.70
CA GLU A 34 12.37 8.88 19.89
C GLU A 34 12.85 10.24 19.42
N SER A 35 12.73 10.47 18.11
CA SER A 35 13.09 11.73 17.44
C SER A 35 14.51 12.26 17.72
N LEU A 36 15.43 11.42 18.23
CA LEU A 36 16.74 11.87 18.74
C LEU A 36 17.57 12.63 17.69
N PHE A 37 17.51 12.19 16.43
CA PHE A 37 18.15 12.82 15.28
C PHE A 37 17.14 13.41 14.29
N SER A 38 15.88 13.59 14.69
CA SER A 38 14.87 14.16 13.80
C SER A 38 15.25 15.57 13.35
N GLY A 39 15.23 15.81 12.03
CA GLY A 39 15.59 17.08 11.41
C GLY A 39 17.10 17.31 11.28
N CYS A 40 17.93 16.30 11.55
CA CYS A 40 19.37 16.38 11.30
C CYS A 40 19.67 16.22 9.79
N GLU A 41 19.26 17.20 8.98
CA GLU A 41 19.25 17.15 7.50
C GLU A 41 20.61 16.81 6.87
N ARG A 42 21.72 17.17 7.54
CA ARG A 42 23.11 16.93 7.09
C ARG A 42 23.73 15.66 7.66
N LEU A 43 23.05 14.92 8.54
CA LEU A 43 23.59 13.70 9.16
C LEU A 43 23.79 12.62 8.09
N GLN A 44 25.02 12.15 7.90
CA GLN A 44 25.34 11.13 6.88
C GLN A 44 25.39 9.71 7.42
N CYS A 45 25.78 9.55 8.70
CA CYS A 45 25.83 8.30 9.44
C CYS A 45 25.84 8.61 10.95
N ILE A 46 25.74 7.57 11.78
CA ILE A 46 25.99 7.66 13.22
C ILE A 46 27.05 6.63 13.66
N PRO A 47 27.76 6.89 14.77
CA PRO A 47 28.54 5.88 15.47
C PRO A 47 27.68 4.68 15.89
N LYS A 48 28.34 3.53 16.13
CA LYS A 48 27.65 2.38 16.73
C LYS A 48 27.42 2.63 18.22
N TYR A 49 26.16 2.62 18.64
CA TYR A 49 25.77 2.69 20.05
C TYR A 49 25.22 1.36 20.54
N ASP A 50 25.29 1.13 21.85
CA ASP A 50 24.51 0.07 22.48
C ASP A 50 23.04 0.51 22.62
N THR A 51 22.18 -0.07 21.79
CA THR A 51 20.73 0.17 21.82
C THR A 51 19.93 -1.02 22.38
N SER A 52 20.59 -2.01 23.00
CA SER A 52 19.96 -3.25 23.49
C SER A 52 18.92 -3.04 24.61
N HIS A 53 18.85 -1.83 25.17
CA HIS A 53 17.92 -1.42 26.21
C HIS A 53 16.78 -0.53 25.69
N ILE A 54 16.83 -0.08 24.44
CA ILE A 54 15.88 0.87 23.86
C ILE A 54 14.57 0.16 23.51
N GLU A 55 13.44 0.73 23.96
CA GLU A 55 12.10 0.18 23.72
C GLU A 55 11.35 0.89 22.56
N SER A 56 11.80 2.07 22.14
CA SER A 56 11.18 2.87 21.07
C SER A 56 12.21 3.66 20.27
N MET A 57 12.06 3.66 18.94
CA MET A 57 12.85 4.45 18.00
C MET A 57 11.95 5.26 17.04
N ASN A 58 10.72 5.59 17.48
CA ASN A 58 9.76 6.38 16.68
C ASN A 58 10.42 7.68 16.18
N GLN A 59 10.34 7.90 14.87
CA GLN A 59 10.89 9.10 14.20
C GLN A 59 12.37 9.41 14.47
N MET A 60 13.17 8.45 14.94
CA MET A 60 14.56 8.70 15.38
C MET A 60 15.41 9.46 14.35
N PHE A 61 15.24 9.18 13.05
CA PHE A 61 15.97 9.81 11.95
C PHE A 61 15.06 10.58 10.98
N ARG A 62 13.83 10.93 11.36
CA ARG A 62 12.90 11.65 10.49
C ARG A 62 13.55 12.92 9.93
N GLY A 63 13.53 13.10 8.61
CA GLY A 63 14.09 14.27 7.92
C GLY A 63 15.61 14.32 7.90
N CYS A 64 16.32 13.21 8.17
CA CYS A 64 17.76 13.12 7.91
C CYS A 64 18.02 12.90 6.42
N TYR A 65 17.78 13.93 5.60
CA TYR A 65 17.85 13.85 4.14
C TYR A 65 19.19 13.27 3.62
N SER A 66 20.30 13.60 4.30
CA SER A 66 21.65 13.16 3.93
C SER A 66 22.06 11.79 4.49
N LEU A 67 21.21 11.10 5.28
CA LEU A 67 21.58 9.85 5.94
C LEU A 67 21.76 8.74 4.91
N ARG A 68 22.99 8.24 4.75
CA ARG A 68 23.31 7.26 3.70
C ARG A 68 23.23 5.83 4.20
N TYR A 69 23.76 5.57 5.39
CA TYR A 69 23.78 4.24 5.99
C TYR A 69 23.83 4.35 7.51
N LEU A 70 23.51 3.25 8.18
CA LEU A 70 23.61 3.10 9.62
C LEU A 70 24.46 1.90 10.01
N PRO A 71 25.11 1.93 11.19
CA PRO A 71 25.59 0.71 11.83
C PRO A 71 24.39 -0.17 12.23
N LEU A 72 24.65 -1.46 12.45
CA LEU A 72 23.64 -2.37 12.99
C LEU A 72 23.34 -1.98 14.45
N LEU A 73 22.17 -1.38 14.65
CA LEU A 73 21.55 -1.13 15.95
C LEU A 73 20.82 -2.39 16.43
N ASN A 74 20.79 -2.61 17.74
CA ASN A 74 19.95 -3.63 18.34
C ASN A 74 18.51 -3.10 18.45
N THR A 75 17.58 -3.75 17.75
CA THR A 75 16.14 -3.43 17.73
C THR A 75 15.28 -4.48 18.43
N SER A 76 15.89 -5.48 19.09
CA SER A 76 15.19 -6.66 19.60
C SER A 76 14.19 -6.38 20.72
N LYS A 77 14.25 -5.20 21.36
CA LYS A 77 13.27 -4.72 22.36
C LYS A 77 12.40 -3.57 21.86
N VAL A 78 12.65 -3.08 20.65
CA VAL A 78 11.92 -1.94 20.08
C VAL A 78 10.54 -2.40 19.64
N LYS A 79 9.51 -1.69 20.09
CA LYS A 79 8.10 -2.00 19.77
C LYS A 79 7.52 -1.09 18.70
N ASP A 80 8.06 0.12 18.59
CA ASP A 80 7.60 1.14 17.66
C ASP A 80 8.79 1.79 16.92
N ILE A 81 8.74 1.68 15.59
CA ILE A 81 9.66 2.34 14.65
C ILE A 81 8.89 3.24 13.69
N SER A 82 7.67 3.63 14.04
CA SER A 82 6.83 4.45 13.17
C SER A 82 7.56 5.75 12.84
N GLY A 83 7.62 6.03 11.54
CA GLY A 83 8.30 7.17 10.97
C GLY A 83 9.81 7.23 11.16
N MET A 84 10.48 6.15 11.61
CA MET A 84 11.90 6.16 11.98
C MET A 84 12.81 6.78 10.90
N PHE A 85 12.54 6.54 9.63
CA PHE A 85 13.28 7.04 8.47
C PHE A 85 12.43 7.87 7.50
N ILE A 86 11.37 8.54 7.97
CA ILE A 86 10.59 9.44 7.10
C ILE A 86 11.53 10.44 6.42
N ASN A 87 11.46 10.52 5.10
CA ASN A 87 12.26 11.41 4.25
C ASN A 87 13.78 11.25 4.48
N CYS A 88 14.29 10.05 4.72
CA CYS A 88 15.72 9.78 4.60
C CYS A 88 16.07 9.51 3.13
N TYR A 89 15.99 10.53 2.28
CA TYR A 89 16.07 10.39 0.82
C TYR A 89 17.29 9.58 0.35
N ASN A 90 18.46 9.82 0.95
CA ASN A 90 19.73 9.19 0.55
C ASN A 90 20.02 7.84 1.22
N LEU A 91 19.09 7.29 2.01
CA LEU A 91 19.29 6.00 2.68
C LEU A 91 19.20 4.90 1.64
N TYR A 92 20.35 4.34 1.24
CA TYR A 92 20.39 3.38 0.12
C TYR A 92 20.24 1.91 0.56
N ARG A 93 20.34 1.62 1.86
CA ARG A 93 20.17 0.27 2.43
C ARG A 93 19.61 0.32 3.83
N ILE A 94 18.75 -0.64 4.15
CA ILE A 94 18.31 -0.93 5.51
C ILE A 94 19.25 -2.03 6.05
N PRO A 95 19.96 -1.80 7.17
CA PRO A 95 20.66 -2.88 7.87
C PRO A 95 19.70 -4.03 8.21
N GLU A 96 20.22 -5.25 8.42
CA GLU A 96 19.43 -6.42 8.83
C GLU A 96 18.93 -6.28 10.29
N PHE A 97 18.03 -5.34 10.52
CA PHE A 97 17.41 -5.12 11.82
C PHE A 97 16.47 -6.28 12.16
N ASP A 98 16.53 -6.71 13.41
CA ASP A 98 15.56 -7.64 13.96
C ASP A 98 14.32 -6.88 14.43
N PHE A 99 13.32 -6.78 13.56
CA PHE A 99 12.02 -6.19 13.88
C PHE A 99 11.03 -7.18 14.49
N SER A 100 11.49 -8.35 14.96
CA SER A 100 10.59 -9.39 15.49
C SER A 100 9.76 -8.93 16.69
N SER A 101 10.21 -7.93 17.44
CA SER A 101 9.46 -7.33 18.56
C SER A 101 8.61 -6.11 18.19
N VAL A 102 8.75 -5.60 16.96
CA VAL A 102 8.03 -4.42 16.47
C VAL A 102 6.57 -4.77 16.22
N ARG A 103 5.67 -3.87 16.65
CA ARG A 103 4.23 -3.92 16.35
C ARG A 103 3.79 -2.84 15.37
N HIS A 104 4.41 -1.66 15.46
CA HIS A 104 4.07 -0.48 14.67
C HIS A 104 5.25 0.00 13.84
N MET A 105 5.06 0.05 12.52
CA MET A 105 6.06 0.55 11.58
C MET A 105 5.44 1.48 10.52
N SER A 106 4.37 2.19 10.90
CA SER A 106 3.71 3.12 9.99
C SER A 106 4.71 4.17 9.50
N LYS A 107 4.79 4.35 8.19
CA LYS A 107 5.68 5.31 7.51
C LYS A 107 7.17 5.13 7.84
N ALA A 108 7.59 3.97 8.36
CA ALA A 108 8.96 3.78 8.86
C ALA A 108 10.04 4.12 7.83
N PHE A 109 9.77 3.91 6.53
CA PHE A 109 10.67 4.21 5.41
C PHE A 109 10.03 5.13 4.36
N GLN A 110 8.98 5.88 4.72
CA GLN A 110 8.32 6.79 3.77
C GLN A 110 9.34 7.79 3.20
N GLY A 111 9.38 7.95 1.88
CA GLY A 111 10.31 8.86 1.22
C GLY A 111 11.78 8.46 1.30
N CYS A 112 12.11 7.19 1.57
CA CYS A 112 13.47 6.68 1.38
C CYS A 112 13.70 6.41 -0.11
N GLU A 113 14.06 7.44 -0.86
CA GLU A 113 14.08 7.44 -2.33
C GLU A 113 15.20 6.57 -2.93
N ASP A 114 16.32 6.37 -2.24
CA ASP A 114 17.49 5.63 -2.73
C ASP A 114 17.50 4.12 -2.40
N ILE A 115 16.52 3.60 -1.65
CA ILE A 115 16.46 2.15 -1.36
C ILE A 115 16.06 1.40 -2.64
N GLU A 116 16.98 0.60 -3.19
CA GLU A 116 16.70 -0.19 -4.40
C GLU A 116 16.14 -1.59 -4.12
N SER A 117 16.53 -2.21 -3.01
CA SER A 117 16.14 -3.59 -2.69
C SER A 117 16.07 -3.86 -1.20
N ILE A 118 15.14 -4.72 -0.80
CA ILE A 118 15.00 -5.23 0.56
C ILE A 118 15.11 -6.76 0.51
N GLU A 119 16.17 -7.31 1.09
CA GLU A 119 16.41 -8.77 1.11
C GLU A 119 15.47 -9.50 2.08
N GLY A 120 15.03 -8.83 3.14
CA GLY A 120 14.06 -9.33 4.11
C GLY A 120 13.99 -8.44 5.34
N LEU A 121 12.87 -8.49 6.05
CA LEU A 121 12.67 -7.84 7.35
C LEU A 121 11.99 -8.83 8.28
N SER A 122 12.47 -8.95 9.53
CA SER A 122 11.84 -9.83 10.52
C SER A 122 10.54 -9.20 11.05
N LEU A 123 9.38 -9.44 10.42
CA LEU A 123 8.12 -8.74 10.73
C LEU A 123 7.10 -9.57 11.53
N ASN A 124 7.53 -10.62 12.23
CA ASN A 124 6.66 -11.65 12.82
C ASN A 124 5.50 -11.11 13.68
N ASN A 125 5.62 -9.94 14.30
CA ASN A 125 4.59 -9.36 15.18
C ASN A 125 4.03 -8.02 14.69
N VAL A 126 4.36 -7.61 13.47
CA VAL A 126 3.92 -6.32 12.94
C VAL A 126 2.44 -6.34 12.59
N GLU A 127 1.70 -5.38 13.13
CA GLU A 127 0.26 -5.22 12.93
C GLU A 127 -0.07 -4.01 12.04
N ASP A 128 0.79 -2.97 12.04
CA ASP A 128 0.60 -1.72 11.29
C ASP A 128 1.78 -1.40 10.37
N MET A 129 1.51 -1.49 9.06
CA MET A 129 2.41 -1.15 7.96
C MET A 129 1.88 0.04 7.12
N GLN A 130 1.05 0.90 7.70
CA GLN A 130 0.49 2.04 6.96
C GLN A 130 1.62 2.90 6.35
N GLY A 131 1.64 3.05 5.03
CA GLY A 131 2.59 3.93 4.33
C GLY A 131 4.06 3.56 4.52
N THR A 132 4.39 2.35 4.99
CA THR A 132 5.75 1.98 5.40
C THR A 132 6.81 2.28 4.35
N PHE A 133 6.55 2.00 3.08
CA PHE A 133 7.45 2.27 1.95
C PHE A 133 6.88 3.32 0.98
N GLU A 134 5.91 4.13 1.42
CA GLU A 134 5.29 5.16 0.57
C GLU A 134 6.37 6.10 0.02
N GLY A 135 6.42 6.29 -1.31
CA GLY A 135 7.42 7.14 -1.95
C GLY A 135 8.85 6.58 -1.99
N CYS A 136 9.06 5.27 -1.77
CA CYS A 136 10.34 4.61 -2.06
C CYS A 136 10.52 4.44 -3.58
N VAL A 137 10.79 5.55 -4.28
CA VAL A 137 10.70 5.62 -5.75
C VAL A 137 11.70 4.73 -6.49
N SER A 138 12.87 4.43 -5.90
CA SER A 138 13.88 3.55 -6.50
C SER A 138 13.73 2.08 -6.12
N LEU A 139 12.79 1.73 -5.22
CA LEU A 139 12.61 0.36 -4.76
C LEU A 139 12.15 -0.54 -5.90
N LYS A 140 12.98 -1.52 -6.27
CA LYS A 140 12.73 -2.46 -7.37
C LYS A 140 12.22 -3.81 -6.87
N ARG A 141 12.72 -4.29 -5.74
CA ARG A 141 12.42 -5.63 -5.23
C ARG A 141 12.34 -5.65 -3.71
N ILE A 142 11.34 -6.37 -3.21
CA ILE A 142 11.35 -6.94 -1.87
C ILE A 142 11.34 -8.45 -2.02
N LYS A 143 12.30 -9.13 -1.41
CA LYS A 143 12.47 -10.58 -1.56
C LYS A 143 11.64 -11.36 -0.55
N ASP A 144 11.59 -10.88 0.69
CA ASP A 144 10.82 -11.49 1.77
C ASP A 144 10.08 -10.42 2.59
N LEU A 145 8.81 -10.71 2.91
CA LEU A 145 7.91 -9.83 3.64
C LEU A 145 6.72 -10.63 4.19
N ASP A 146 6.77 -10.96 5.48
CA ASP A 146 5.64 -11.60 6.15
C ASP A 146 4.56 -10.57 6.52
N THR A 147 3.38 -10.67 5.90
CA THR A 147 2.22 -9.82 6.17
C THR A 147 1.12 -10.52 6.97
N THR A 148 1.37 -11.72 7.50
CA THR A 148 0.35 -12.61 8.09
C THR A 148 -0.38 -11.99 9.29
N ASN A 149 0.29 -11.13 10.05
CA ASN A 149 -0.26 -10.44 11.21
C ASN A 149 -0.68 -8.98 10.93
N VAL A 150 -0.45 -8.48 9.72
CA VAL A 150 -0.73 -7.09 9.35
C VAL A 150 -2.23 -6.87 9.25
N THR A 151 -2.73 -5.88 9.98
CA THR A 151 -4.14 -5.45 9.98
C THR A 151 -4.35 -4.16 9.17
N ILE A 152 -3.34 -3.28 9.18
CA ILE A 152 -3.33 -1.99 8.48
C ILE A 152 -2.16 -1.98 7.49
N ILE A 153 -2.46 -1.91 6.19
CA ILE A 153 -1.45 -1.91 5.11
C ILE A 153 -1.71 -0.81 4.07
N ASN A 154 -2.68 0.06 4.32
CA ASN A 154 -3.03 1.12 3.37
C ASN A 154 -1.80 1.99 3.07
N ARG A 155 -1.62 2.34 1.80
CA ARG A 155 -0.46 3.10 1.28
C ARG A 155 0.92 2.43 1.42
N ALA A 156 1.03 1.19 1.89
CA ALA A 156 2.33 0.58 2.23
C ALA A 156 3.37 0.66 1.10
N PHE A 157 2.96 0.57 -0.17
CA PHE A 157 3.81 0.69 -1.37
C PHE A 157 3.34 1.80 -2.32
N SER A 158 2.55 2.76 -1.82
CA SER A 158 2.10 3.90 -2.62
C SER A 158 3.30 4.62 -3.22
N GLU A 159 3.24 4.96 -4.51
CA GLU A 159 4.29 5.72 -5.21
C GLU A 159 5.66 5.00 -5.29
N CYS A 160 5.71 3.69 -5.08
CA CYS A 160 6.88 2.86 -5.41
C CYS A 160 6.95 2.64 -6.94
N TYR A 161 7.25 3.69 -7.70
CA TYR A 161 7.16 3.71 -9.17
C TYR A 161 7.95 2.58 -9.87
N ASN A 162 9.11 2.21 -9.30
CA ASN A 162 10.03 1.22 -9.87
C ASN A 162 9.86 -0.20 -9.31
N LEU A 163 8.87 -0.44 -8.44
CA LEU A 163 8.67 -1.76 -7.82
C LEU A 163 8.25 -2.78 -8.87
N GLN A 164 9.05 -3.84 -9.01
CA GLN A 164 8.88 -4.90 -10.01
C GLN A 164 8.56 -6.25 -9.37
N GLU A 165 9.12 -6.52 -8.18
CA GLU A 165 9.05 -7.82 -7.54
C GLU A 165 8.66 -7.68 -6.06
N LEU A 166 7.62 -8.42 -5.68
CA LEU A 166 7.15 -8.58 -4.30
C LEU A 166 6.97 -10.08 -4.00
N PRO A 167 7.15 -10.50 -2.74
CA PRO A 167 6.79 -11.85 -2.35
C PRO A 167 5.27 -12.02 -2.36
N ARG A 168 4.81 -13.25 -2.18
CA ARG A 168 3.38 -13.51 -1.94
C ARG A 168 2.99 -12.87 -0.61
N LEU A 169 1.91 -12.07 -0.62
CA LEU A 169 1.39 -11.43 0.57
C LEU A 169 0.15 -12.18 1.07
N ASN A 170 0.22 -12.67 2.30
CA ASN A 170 -0.92 -13.23 3.02
C ASN A 170 -1.62 -12.12 3.80
N LEU A 171 -2.85 -11.79 3.42
CA LEU A 171 -3.61 -10.66 3.97
C LEU A 171 -4.79 -11.11 4.84
N GLN A 172 -4.68 -12.27 5.50
CA GLN A 172 -5.74 -12.88 6.32
C GLN A 172 -6.30 -11.97 7.43
N ASN A 173 -5.51 -11.02 7.91
CA ASN A 173 -5.86 -10.08 8.96
C ASN A 173 -6.06 -8.64 8.47
N ALA A 174 -5.73 -8.35 7.21
CA ALA A 174 -5.80 -7.01 6.67
C ALA A 174 -7.27 -6.56 6.52
N ILE A 175 -7.54 -5.32 6.94
CA ILE A 175 -8.88 -4.73 6.88
C ILE A 175 -8.95 -3.66 5.78
N ASN A 176 -7.88 -2.88 5.60
CA ASN A 176 -7.86 -1.73 4.72
C ASN A 176 -6.66 -1.81 3.75
N LEU A 177 -6.98 -1.95 2.46
CA LEU A 177 -6.01 -2.02 1.36
C LEU A 177 -5.99 -0.73 0.53
N ASN A 178 -6.59 0.36 1.01
CA ASN A 178 -6.66 1.60 0.25
C ASN A 178 -5.26 2.05 -0.18
N MET A 179 -5.12 2.32 -1.48
CA MET A 179 -3.89 2.85 -2.08
C MET A 179 -2.64 2.00 -1.78
N THR A 180 -2.77 0.71 -1.46
CA THR A 180 -1.61 -0.10 -1.04
C THR A 180 -0.52 -0.16 -2.11
N PHE A 181 -0.92 -0.25 -3.38
CA PHE A 181 -0.01 -0.31 -4.53
C PHE A 181 -0.26 0.82 -5.54
N ASN A 182 -0.97 1.90 -5.17
CA ASN A 182 -1.22 2.95 -6.16
C ASN A 182 0.12 3.49 -6.69
N GLU A 183 0.16 3.76 -7.99
CA GLU A 183 1.34 4.26 -8.68
C GLU A 183 2.55 3.30 -8.70
N CYS A 184 2.37 2.01 -8.38
CA CYS A 184 3.36 0.95 -8.65
C CYS A 184 3.45 0.67 -10.18
N ARG A 185 3.95 1.65 -10.94
CA ARG A 185 3.89 1.68 -12.42
C ARG A 185 4.69 0.58 -13.09
N SER A 186 5.70 0.01 -12.42
CA SER A 186 6.58 -1.04 -12.95
C SER A 186 6.17 -2.46 -12.56
N LEU A 187 5.16 -2.61 -11.70
CA LEU A 187 4.75 -3.90 -11.13
C LEU A 187 3.93 -4.68 -12.15
N LYS A 188 4.43 -5.85 -12.56
CA LYS A 188 3.80 -6.68 -13.61
C LYS A 188 2.84 -7.75 -13.10
N GLU A 189 3.14 -8.29 -11.93
CA GLU A 189 2.37 -9.34 -11.27
C GLU A 189 2.30 -9.04 -9.76
N ILE A 190 1.17 -9.37 -9.15
CA ILE A 190 0.99 -9.28 -7.70
C ILE A 190 0.39 -10.59 -7.20
N LYS A 191 0.99 -11.16 -6.15
CA LYS A 191 0.53 -12.40 -5.52
C LYS A 191 -0.06 -12.09 -4.15
N ILE A 192 -1.38 -11.93 -4.08
CA ILE A 192 -2.12 -11.68 -2.84
C ILE A 192 -3.13 -12.78 -2.57
N GLU A 193 -3.31 -13.15 -1.30
CA GLU A 193 -4.26 -14.16 -0.86
C GLU A 193 -4.94 -13.79 0.47
N ASN A 194 -5.98 -14.56 0.83
CA ASN A 194 -6.70 -14.44 2.11
C ASN A 194 -7.35 -13.08 2.38
N LEU A 195 -7.92 -12.44 1.35
CA LEU A 195 -8.61 -11.13 1.43
C LEU A 195 -9.93 -11.14 2.23
N GLY A 196 -10.24 -12.21 2.95
CA GLY A 196 -11.56 -12.46 3.52
C GLY A 196 -12.05 -11.44 4.57
N LYS A 197 -11.15 -10.65 5.16
CA LYS A 197 -11.47 -9.58 6.12
C LYS A 197 -11.39 -8.17 5.53
N VAL A 198 -10.95 -8.04 4.28
CA VAL A 198 -10.74 -6.74 3.65
C VAL A 198 -12.10 -6.05 3.44
N SER A 199 -12.22 -4.85 3.99
CA SER A 199 -13.42 -4.01 3.93
C SER A 199 -13.30 -2.90 2.88
N TRP A 200 -12.08 -2.39 2.64
CA TRP A 200 -11.83 -1.27 1.74
C TRP A 200 -10.66 -1.53 0.80
N MET A 201 -10.88 -1.26 -0.49
CA MET A 201 -9.89 -1.40 -1.57
C MET A 201 -9.91 -0.19 -2.53
N THR A 202 -10.13 1.02 -1.99
CA THR A 202 -10.12 2.25 -2.79
C THR A 202 -8.74 2.49 -3.36
N GLU A 203 -8.66 2.67 -4.68
CA GLU A 203 -7.43 2.99 -5.42
C GLU A 203 -6.27 2.00 -5.19
N THR A 204 -6.55 0.78 -4.74
CA THR A 204 -5.50 -0.20 -4.35
C THR A 204 -4.46 -0.45 -5.43
N PHE A 205 -4.87 -0.52 -6.70
CA PHE A 205 -3.98 -0.70 -7.87
C PHE A 205 -4.05 0.50 -8.84
N TYR A 206 -4.51 1.66 -8.37
CA TYR A 206 -4.64 2.85 -9.21
C TYR A 206 -3.30 3.17 -9.89
N ARG A 207 -3.28 3.31 -11.23
CA ARG A 207 -2.07 3.56 -12.03
C ARG A 207 -0.95 2.51 -11.90
N CYS A 208 -1.28 1.25 -11.58
CA CYS A 208 -0.38 0.11 -11.81
C CYS A 208 -0.31 -0.20 -13.32
N SER A 209 0.28 0.69 -14.12
CA SER A 209 0.18 0.66 -15.59
C SER A 209 0.81 -0.57 -16.25
N SER A 210 1.83 -1.17 -15.62
CA SER A 210 2.49 -2.37 -16.12
C SER A 210 1.85 -3.67 -15.65
N LEU A 211 0.85 -3.63 -14.77
CA LEU A 211 0.25 -4.82 -14.19
C LEU A 211 -0.51 -5.61 -15.25
N GLU A 212 -0.11 -6.86 -15.50
CA GLU A 212 -0.66 -7.69 -16.57
C GLU A 212 -1.73 -8.67 -16.07
N SER A 213 -1.58 -9.15 -14.83
CA SER A 213 -2.45 -10.15 -14.21
C SER A 213 -2.62 -9.95 -12.71
N LEU A 214 -3.77 -10.40 -12.20
CA LEU A 214 -4.09 -10.48 -10.78
C LEU A 214 -4.68 -11.86 -10.45
N PRO A 215 -4.53 -12.34 -9.20
CA PRO A 215 -5.29 -13.49 -8.71
C PRO A 215 -6.78 -13.13 -8.62
N ILE A 216 -7.62 -14.16 -8.43
CA ILE A 216 -9.04 -13.95 -8.12
C ILE A 216 -9.13 -13.27 -6.75
N LEU A 217 -9.83 -12.14 -6.69
CA LEU A 217 -9.97 -11.36 -5.46
C LEU A 217 -11.26 -11.73 -4.73
N ASP A 218 -11.14 -12.34 -3.55
CA ASP A 218 -12.28 -12.66 -2.67
C ASP A 218 -12.73 -11.44 -1.88
N LEU A 219 -13.86 -10.84 -2.26
CA LEU A 219 -14.35 -9.60 -1.69
C LEU A 219 -15.51 -9.79 -0.72
N LYS A 220 -15.63 -10.97 -0.07
CA LYS A 220 -16.77 -11.34 0.79
C LYS A 220 -17.08 -10.37 1.95
N SER A 221 -16.13 -9.53 2.33
CA SER A 221 -16.28 -8.51 3.38
C SER A 221 -16.16 -7.07 2.84
N CYS A 222 -15.83 -6.89 1.58
CA CYS A 222 -15.52 -5.59 0.99
C CYS A 222 -16.80 -4.77 0.81
N THR A 223 -16.82 -3.56 1.36
CA THR A 223 -17.94 -2.61 1.26
C THR A 223 -17.58 -1.40 0.42
N GLY A 224 -16.31 -0.97 0.45
CA GLY A 224 -15.79 0.16 -0.32
C GLY A 224 -14.81 -0.26 -1.40
N LEU A 225 -15.17 -0.01 -2.65
CA LEU A 225 -14.36 -0.32 -3.83
C LEU A 225 -14.44 0.87 -4.78
N ASP A 226 -13.59 1.90 -4.62
CA ASP A 226 -13.60 3.08 -5.50
C ASP A 226 -12.33 3.15 -6.35
N ARG A 227 -12.47 3.26 -7.67
CA ARG A 227 -11.40 3.28 -8.68
C ARG A 227 -10.25 2.27 -8.45
N PRO A 228 -10.51 1.01 -8.07
CA PRO A 228 -9.46 0.08 -7.64
C PRO A 228 -8.40 -0.20 -8.71
N PHE A 229 -8.77 -0.11 -10.00
CA PHE A 229 -7.93 -0.50 -11.14
C PHE A 229 -7.74 0.62 -12.16
N ASN A 230 -8.20 1.86 -11.89
CA ASN A 230 -8.14 2.90 -12.91
C ASN A 230 -6.69 3.08 -13.39
N TYR A 231 -6.51 3.21 -14.71
CA TYR A 231 -5.21 3.32 -15.38
C TYR A 231 -4.30 2.07 -15.32
N CYS A 232 -4.84 0.89 -15.01
CA CYS A 232 -4.15 -0.40 -15.20
C CYS A 232 -4.13 -0.79 -16.69
N LYS A 233 -3.32 -0.09 -17.49
CA LYS A 233 -3.35 -0.17 -18.97
C LYS A 233 -3.08 -1.57 -19.53
N ASN A 234 -2.23 -2.36 -18.86
CA ASN A 234 -1.82 -3.69 -19.33
C ASN A 234 -2.64 -4.85 -18.74
N LEU A 235 -3.56 -4.57 -17.81
CA LEU A 235 -4.28 -5.60 -17.09
C LEU A 235 -5.30 -6.28 -18.01
N ARG A 236 -5.17 -7.59 -18.20
CA ARG A 236 -5.98 -8.33 -19.20
C ARG A 236 -7.28 -8.90 -18.64
N LYS A 237 -7.27 -9.26 -17.36
CA LYS A 237 -8.40 -9.89 -16.67
C LYS A 237 -8.57 -9.32 -15.27
N ILE A 238 -9.81 -9.05 -14.91
CA ILE A 238 -10.22 -8.74 -13.54
C ILE A 238 -11.29 -9.76 -13.14
N HIS A 239 -11.07 -10.44 -12.02
CA HIS A 239 -12.04 -11.38 -11.44
C HIS A 239 -12.22 -11.06 -9.96
N LEU A 240 -13.36 -10.46 -9.64
CA LEU A 240 -13.79 -10.19 -8.27
C LEU A 240 -14.90 -11.18 -7.91
N LYS A 241 -14.73 -11.93 -6.82
CA LYS A 241 -15.76 -12.87 -6.32
C LYS A 241 -16.37 -12.38 -5.01
N ASN A 242 -17.57 -12.87 -4.68
CA ASN A 242 -18.31 -12.51 -3.46
C ASN A 242 -18.56 -11.00 -3.30
N CYS A 243 -18.94 -10.32 -4.38
CA CYS A 243 -19.08 -8.85 -4.44
C CYS A 243 -20.39 -8.29 -3.84
N SER A 244 -21.20 -9.10 -3.15
CA SER A 244 -22.55 -8.71 -2.73
C SER A 244 -22.61 -7.66 -1.62
N LYS A 245 -21.49 -7.40 -0.93
CA LYS A 245 -21.40 -6.40 0.14
C LYS A 245 -20.93 -5.02 -0.33
N ILE A 246 -20.52 -4.87 -1.59
CA ILE A 246 -20.09 -3.58 -2.13
C ILE A 246 -21.28 -2.62 -2.10
N LEU A 247 -21.12 -1.48 -1.43
CA LEU A 247 -22.25 -0.61 -1.09
C LEU A 247 -22.53 0.49 -2.11
N TYR A 248 -21.53 0.84 -2.91
CA TYR A 248 -21.57 1.98 -3.81
C TYR A 248 -21.20 1.56 -5.23
N PRO A 249 -21.75 2.24 -6.25
CA PRO A 249 -21.25 2.11 -7.60
C PRO A 249 -19.79 2.55 -7.70
N PHE A 250 -19.07 1.93 -8.62
CA PHE A 250 -17.66 2.23 -8.86
C PHE A 250 -17.35 2.23 -10.34
N GLU A 251 -16.13 2.64 -10.68
CA GLU A 251 -15.67 2.68 -12.06
C GLU A 251 -14.37 1.88 -12.23
N ILE A 252 -14.20 1.35 -13.44
CA ILE A 252 -12.94 0.83 -13.94
C ILE A 252 -12.67 1.59 -15.24
N LYS A 253 -11.67 2.46 -15.20
CA LYS A 253 -11.33 3.37 -16.29
C LYS A 253 -9.93 3.16 -16.81
N PHE A 254 -9.71 3.48 -18.08
CA PHE A 254 -8.40 3.52 -18.75
C PHE A 254 -7.62 2.19 -18.65
N CYS A 255 -8.34 1.06 -18.72
CA CYS A 255 -7.77 -0.30 -18.76
C CYS A 255 -7.78 -0.84 -20.20
N GLU A 256 -6.89 -0.30 -21.03
CA GLU A 256 -6.88 -0.50 -22.49
C GLU A 256 -6.71 -1.99 -22.92
N SER A 257 -5.98 -2.76 -22.12
CA SER A 257 -5.74 -4.19 -22.36
C SER A 257 -6.80 -5.12 -21.76
N LEU A 258 -7.81 -4.61 -21.05
CA LEU A 258 -8.81 -5.44 -20.41
C LEU A 258 -9.62 -6.20 -21.47
N ARG A 259 -9.73 -7.52 -21.30
CA ARG A 259 -10.50 -8.43 -22.18
C ARG A 259 -11.57 -9.19 -21.41
N GLU A 260 -11.34 -9.46 -20.14
CA GLU A 260 -12.27 -10.23 -19.31
C GLU A 260 -12.52 -9.51 -17.99
N LEU A 261 -13.80 -9.32 -17.67
CA LEU A 261 -14.25 -8.75 -16.42
C LEU A 261 -15.32 -9.67 -15.83
N ILE A 262 -15.05 -10.21 -14.65
CA ILE A 262 -15.99 -11.03 -13.88
C ILE A 262 -16.22 -10.35 -12.53
N LEU A 263 -17.48 -10.07 -12.24
CA LEU A 263 -17.94 -9.42 -11.00
C LEU A 263 -18.99 -10.32 -10.34
N GLU A 264 -18.55 -11.38 -9.65
CA GLU A 264 -19.47 -12.40 -9.14
C GLU A 264 -20.29 -11.88 -7.96
N GLY A 265 -21.61 -11.96 -8.08
CA GLY A 265 -22.53 -11.59 -7.01
C GLY A 265 -22.61 -10.09 -6.74
N LEU A 266 -22.02 -9.23 -7.60
CA LEU A 266 -22.13 -7.78 -7.47
C LEU A 266 -23.59 -7.35 -7.59
N THR A 267 -24.05 -6.48 -6.69
CA THR A 267 -25.44 -5.99 -6.61
C THR A 267 -25.57 -4.48 -6.82
N THR A 268 -24.46 -3.77 -7.02
CA THR A 268 -24.40 -2.34 -7.38
C THR A 268 -24.08 -2.15 -8.85
N GLY A 269 -24.39 -0.95 -9.38
CA GLY A 269 -23.98 -0.51 -10.70
C GLY A 269 -22.50 -0.21 -10.80
N PHE A 270 -22.00 -0.06 -12.01
CA PHE A 270 -20.59 0.23 -12.26
C PHE A 270 -20.41 0.90 -13.63
N ASP A 271 -19.23 1.49 -13.83
CA ASP A 271 -18.89 2.19 -15.05
C ASP A 271 -17.62 1.65 -15.69
N ILE A 272 -17.78 1.12 -16.91
CA ILE A 272 -16.72 0.66 -17.81
C ILE A 272 -16.86 1.28 -19.20
N SER A 273 -17.43 2.49 -19.28
CA SER A 273 -17.81 3.10 -20.56
C SER A 273 -16.65 3.48 -21.49
N ASP A 274 -15.42 3.44 -21.01
CA ASP A 274 -14.19 3.66 -21.78
C ASP A 274 -13.45 2.35 -22.09
N ILE A 275 -14.01 1.21 -21.67
CA ILE A 275 -13.46 -0.13 -21.93
C ILE A 275 -14.34 -0.83 -22.96
N LYS A 276 -13.68 -1.37 -23.99
CA LYS A 276 -14.32 -2.13 -25.05
C LYS A 276 -14.01 -3.62 -24.92
N LEU A 277 -14.97 -4.39 -24.43
CA LEU A 277 -14.90 -5.85 -24.40
C LEU A 277 -15.55 -6.46 -25.65
N LEU A 278 -15.30 -7.76 -25.91
CA LEU A 278 -16.08 -8.50 -26.90
C LEU A 278 -17.47 -8.84 -26.34
N GLU A 279 -18.46 -9.08 -27.22
CA GLU A 279 -19.84 -9.40 -26.82
C GLU A 279 -19.91 -10.60 -25.87
N VAL A 280 -19.18 -11.68 -26.17
CA VAL A 280 -19.10 -12.87 -25.31
C VAL A 280 -18.62 -12.55 -23.89
N ASN A 281 -17.70 -11.60 -23.74
CA ASN A 281 -17.18 -11.17 -22.45
C ASN A 281 -18.20 -10.32 -21.69
N TYR A 282 -18.99 -9.48 -22.36
CA TYR A 282 -20.12 -8.80 -21.72
C TYR A 282 -21.21 -9.78 -21.28
N THR A 283 -21.53 -10.79 -22.10
CA THR A 283 -22.47 -11.85 -21.71
C THR A 283 -22.01 -12.57 -20.45
N GLN A 284 -20.71 -12.91 -20.37
CA GLN A 284 -20.12 -13.54 -19.18
C GLN A 284 -20.17 -12.61 -17.96
N LEU A 285 -19.82 -11.34 -18.14
CA LEU A 285 -19.94 -10.30 -17.10
C LEU A 285 -21.37 -10.23 -16.56
N PHE A 286 -22.38 -10.12 -17.43
CA PHE A 286 -23.78 -10.06 -16.99
C PHE A 286 -24.23 -11.34 -16.28
N LYS A 287 -23.76 -12.52 -16.73
CA LYS A 287 -24.03 -13.79 -16.06
C LYS A 287 -23.42 -13.85 -14.66
N SER A 288 -22.28 -13.22 -14.40
CA SER A 288 -21.64 -13.24 -13.07
C SER A 288 -22.35 -12.36 -12.03
N LEU A 289 -23.04 -11.29 -12.46
CA LEU A 289 -23.65 -10.33 -11.53
C LEU A 289 -24.66 -10.98 -10.54
N GLY A 290 -24.82 -10.38 -9.37
CA GLY A 290 -25.96 -10.65 -8.48
C GLY A 290 -27.25 -10.02 -9.03
N ARG A 291 -28.36 -10.20 -8.31
CA ARG A 291 -29.59 -9.43 -8.58
C ARG A 291 -29.49 -8.10 -7.84
N PHE A 292 -29.66 -6.99 -8.56
CA PHE A 292 -29.77 -5.67 -7.96
C PHE A 292 -30.93 -5.65 -6.95
N ASN A 293 -30.68 -5.10 -5.76
CA ASN A 293 -31.69 -4.94 -4.73
C ASN A 293 -32.07 -3.45 -4.57
N PRO A 294 -33.28 -3.03 -5.01
CA PRO A 294 -33.72 -1.65 -4.94
C PRO A 294 -33.94 -1.11 -3.53
N SER A 295 -33.97 -1.97 -2.49
CA SER A 295 -34.19 -1.51 -1.11
C SER A 295 -33.00 -0.77 -0.50
N ASN A 296 -31.84 -0.74 -1.17
CA ASN A 296 -30.66 -0.04 -0.69
C ASN A 296 -30.47 1.30 -1.42
N ALA A 297 -30.77 2.41 -0.74
CA ALA A 297 -30.76 3.75 -1.31
C ALA A 297 -29.39 4.21 -1.85
N SER A 298 -28.27 3.59 -1.44
CA SER A 298 -26.94 3.90 -1.98
C SER A 298 -26.64 3.22 -3.32
N HIS A 299 -27.43 2.22 -3.72
CA HIS A 299 -27.15 1.40 -4.89
C HIS A 299 -27.78 2.04 -6.13
N ARG A 300 -26.96 2.62 -7.01
CA ARG A 300 -27.41 2.93 -8.38
C ARG A 300 -27.37 1.64 -9.18
N TYR A 301 -28.41 1.39 -9.99
CA TYR A 301 -28.59 0.19 -10.81
C TYR A 301 -28.06 0.34 -12.24
N PHE A 302 -27.30 1.40 -12.51
CA PHE A 302 -26.80 1.70 -13.85
C PHE A 302 -25.50 0.95 -14.14
N ILE A 303 -25.45 0.28 -15.29
CA ILE A 303 -24.22 -0.23 -15.87
C ILE A 303 -23.89 0.67 -17.06
N PHE A 304 -22.77 1.37 -17.00
CA PHE A 304 -22.32 2.23 -18.09
C PHE A 304 -21.33 1.46 -18.97
N ILE A 305 -21.66 1.38 -20.27
CA ILE A 305 -20.92 0.63 -21.28
C ILE A 305 -20.53 1.57 -22.42
N HIS A 306 -19.42 1.24 -23.08
CA HIS A 306 -18.92 2.01 -24.20
C HIS A 306 -19.95 2.13 -25.32
N ARG A 307 -20.15 3.35 -25.83
CA ARG A 307 -21.15 3.68 -26.86
C ARG A 307 -21.12 2.78 -28.10
N SER A 308 -19.95 2.27 -28.49
CA SER A 308 -19.82 1.38 -29.66
C SER A 308 -20.59 0.05 -29.56
N MET A 309 -21.07 -0.32 -28.36
CA MET A 309 -21.84 -1.53 -28.10
C MET A 309 -23.35 -1.32 -28.22
N GLU A 310 -23.79 -0.07 -28.43
CA GLU A 310 -25.19 0.26 -28.67
C GLU A 310 -25.72 -0.53 -29.87
N ASN A 311 -26.88 -1.17 -29.70
CA ASN A 311 -27.52 -2.06 -30.67
C ASN A 311 -26.77 -3.36 -31.05
N LYS A 312 -25.61 -3.64 -30.43
CA LYS A 312 -24.85 -4.89 -30.65
C LYS A 312 -24.95 -5.86 -29.48
N LEU A 313 -25.10 -5.32 -28.27
CA LEU A 313 -25.04 -6.10 -27.06
C LEU A 313 -26.43 -6.58 -26.59
N ASP A 314 -26.61 -7.89 -26.41
CA ASP A 314 -27.75 -8.41 -25.67
C ASP A 314 -27.64 -8.07 -24.18
N THR A 315 -28.59 -7.27 -23.70
CA THR A 315 -28.68 -6.80 -22.31
C THR A 315 -29.79 -7.47 -21.53
N SER A 316 -30.46 -8.49 -22.09
CA SER A 316 -31.57 -9.23 -21.46
C SER A 316 -31.18 -9.79 -20.10
N ILE A 317 -29.97 -10.36 -19.98
CA ILE A 317 -29.44 -10.92 -18.73
C ILE A 317 -29.30 -9.84 -17.66
N ALA A 318 -28.66 -8.71 -17.99
CA ALA A 318 -28.50 -7.59 -17.04
C ALA A 318 -29.86 -7.03 -16.60
N LYS A 319 -30.80 -6.85 -17.54
CA LYS A 319 -32.17 -6.37 -17.26
C LYS A 319 -32.94 -7.34 -16.36
N SER A 320 -32.84 -8.65 -16.60
CA SER A 320 -33.49 -9.67 -15.75
C SER A 320 -32.97 -9.67 -14.31
N LYS A 321 -31.76 -9.14 -14.09
CA LYS A 321 -31.14 -8.95 -12.78
C LYS A 321 -31.42 -7.56 -12.17
N GLY A 322 -32.24 -6.73 -12.80
CA GLY A 322 -32.66 -5.42 -12.28
C GLY A 322 -31.74 -4.25 -12.70
N TYR A 323 -30.76 -4.47 -13.58
CA TYR A 323 -29.86 -3.41 -14.04
C TYR A 323 -30.40 -2.67 -15.26
N LYS A 324 -30.06 -1.38 -15.34
CA LYS A 324 -30.24 -0.57 -16.56
C LYS A 324 -28.90 -0.30 -17.20
N VAL A 325 -28.73 -0.80 -18.42
CA VAL A 325 -27.54 -0.56 -19.22
C VAL A 325 -27.67 0.79 -19.94
N ILE A 326 -26.65 1.63 -19.80
CA ILE A 326 -26.53 2.94 -20.45
C ILE A 326 -25.28 2.93 -21.32
N TYR A 327 -25.42 3.39 -22.56
CA TYR A 327 -24.31 3.54 -23.50
C TYR A 327 -23.83 4.99 -23.47
N ARG A 328 -22.54 5.24 -23.24
CA ARG A 328 -21.95 6.59 -23.28
C ARG A 328 -20.54 6.59 -23.83
#